data_AF-A0A953YYN0-F1
#
_entry.id   AF-A0A953YYN0-F1
#
_cell.length_a   1.000
_cell.length_b   1.000
_cell.length_c   1.000
_cell.angle_alpha   90.00
_cell.angle_beta   90.00
_cell.angle_gamma   90.00
#
_symmetry.space_group_name_H-M   'P 1'
#
loop_
_entity.id
_entity.type
_entity.pdbx_description
1 polymer ?
#
loop_
_entity_poly.entity_id
_entity_poly.type
_entity_poly.pdbx_seq_one_letter_code
_entity_poly.pdbx_strand_id
1 'polypeptide(L)'
;MRKLFLSLAIFATSLVGAANAEAAMGIIPSMSTYASQVKDAPAVVKARLVDLVETQLHTINGDGLLHRNNVEDVTKRRDLKLEITEVIRSADGVEITTGEFTVVSPEQRRIDQLPASMASGSEVILFLTPRTASELWEIRGNTRGILSQEDGGDFQAVEGLVKDLAGYKAQAASDAGYFAQAQDRMMNEVVKFDTRLAVDALIDFGWNFNSYNAHFNASESATLLSLLEDTSAGTAMRNELITALGRTKPAGGQEALVDLLRTATDASTISLGAWALEQYGRGSSSEMLLDAYSEAAAPANQAALIRAVGLIRPKSYRASEANARSRFVDVLRATVKSDTDGDVLKESLIAARDMRFSNDELHLNMIQILQEFRSGVTSDEVVYKRAIVAMAATRTEQAKEYLLSLKGEFSGLYDKHIDLAIMMPMHTLVD
;
A
#
# COMPACT_ATOMS: atom_id res chain seq x y z
N MET A 1 13.57 -30.98 -24.85
CA MET A 1 13.28 -30.91 -23.39
C MET A 1 13.92 -29.65 -22.77
N ARG A 2 13.35 -28.46 -22.97
CA ARG A 2 13.96 -27.17 -22.54
C ARG A 2 12.97 -26.14 -21.97
N LYS A 3 11.78 -26.58 -21.53
CA LYS A 3 10.71 -25.68 -21.04
C LYS A 3 10.02 -26.18 -19.74
N LEU A 4 10.74 -26.85 -18.84
CA LEU A 4 10.12 -27.43 -17.63
C LEU A 4 10.69 -26.95 -16.29
N PHE A 5 11.59 -25.97 -16.25
CA PHE A 5 12.25 -25.55 -14.99
C PHE A 5 11.83 -24.18 -14.45
N LEU A 6 10.91 -23.47 -15.10
CA LEU A 6 10.46 -22.14 -14.65
C LEU A 6 9.05 -22.14 -14.05
N SER A 7 8.31 -23.24 -14.17
CA SER A 7 6.86 -23.27 -13.90
C SER A 7 6.47 -23.94 -12.58
N LEU A 8 7.43 -24.45 -11.79
CA LEU A 8 7.13 -25.24 -10.58
C LEU A 8 7.61 -24.59 -9.26
N ALA A 9 8.28 -23.43 -9.33
CA ALA A 9 8.79 -22.71 -8.16
C ALA A 9 7.83 -21.61 -7.63
N ILE A 10 6.63 -21.49 -8.20
CA ILE A 10 5.68 -20.42 -7.89
C ILE A 10 4.61 -20.82 -6.86
N PHE A 11 4.54 -22.09 -6.40
CA PHE A 11 3.34 -22.57 -5.70
C PHE A 11 3.47 -23.16 -4.28
N ALA A 12 4.61 -23.06 -3.58
CA ALA A 12 4.64 -23.54 -2.20
C ALA A 12 5.73 -22.90 -1.34
N THR A 13 5.43 -21.73 -0.75
CA THR A 13 5.72 -21.29 0.63
C THR A 13 5.44 -19.79 0.77
N SER A 14 4.15 -19.46 0.69
CA SER A 14 3.60 -18.10 0.68
C SER A 14 2.92 -17.76 2.00
N LEU A 15 3.66 -17.72 3.13
CA LEU A 15 3.07 -17.34 4.42
C LEU A 15 3.78 -16.17 5.12
N VAL A 16 5.07 -15.92 4.88
CA VAL A 16 5.75 -14.71 5.37
C VAL A 16 5.95 -13.68 4.24
N GLY A 17 6.18 -14.16 3.01
CA GLY A 17 6.21 -13.32 1.80
C GLY A 17 4.81 -12.87 1.34
N ALA A 18 3.77 -13.70 1.52
CA ALA A 18 2.40 -13.33 1.18
C ALA A 18 1.86 -12.22 2.09
N ALA A 19 2.19 -12.24 3.38
CA ALA A 19 1.81 -11.15 4.29
C ALA A 19 2.44 -9.81 3.87
N ASN A 20 3.69 -9.80 3.39
CA ASN A 20 4.36 -8.59 2.90
C ASN A 20 3.94 -8.21 1.47
N ALA A 21 3.49 -9.16 0.66
CA ALA A 21 2.97 -8.97 -0.71
C ALA A 21 1.52 -8.47 -0.73
N GLU A 22 0.65 -9.06 0.10
CA GLU A 22 -0.71 -8.57 0.34
C GLU A 22 -0.69 -7.26 1.13
N ALA A 23 0.27 -7.07 2.05
CA ALA A 23 0.55 -5.74 2.56
C ALA A 23 0.91 -4.83 1.38
N ALA A 24 1.88 -5.14 0.52
CA ALA A 24 2.30 -4.25 -0.58
C ALA A 24 1.17 -3.90 -1.59
N MET A 25 0.33 -4.86 -1.98
CA MET A 25 -0.83 -4.61 -2.85
C MET A 25 -2.02 -3.95 -2.13
N GLY A 26 -2.12 -4.08 -0.80
CA GLY A 26 -3.08 -3.35 0.04
C GLY A 26 -2.54 -2.03 0.62
N ILE A 27 -1.26 -1.73 0.42
CA ILE A 27 -0.54 -0.58 1.00
C ILE A 27 -0.76 0.67 0.15
N ILE A 28 -0.85 0.55 -1.18
CA ILE A 28 -1.36 1.64 -2.01
C ILE A 28 -2.87 1.68 -1.79
N PRO A 29 -3.43 2.78 -1.29
CA PRO A 29 -4.87 2.89 -1.09
C PRO A 29 -5.56 2.56 -2.40
N SER A 30 -6.46 1.57 -2.39
CA SER A 30 -7.34 1.33 -3.53
C SER A 30 -8.00 2.66 -3.92
N MET A 31 -8.36 2.85 -5.20
CA MET A 31 -9.10 4.02 -5.70
C MET A 31 -10.45 4.26 -4.99
N SER A 32 -10.76 3.57 -3.90
CA SER A 32 -12.02 3.49 -3.18
C SER A 32 -12.31 4.69 -2.26
N THR A 33 -11.84 5.89 -2.58
CA THR A 33 -12.15 7.14 -1.86
C THR A 33 -13.65 7.42 -1.82
N TYR A 34 -14.12 8.29 -0.92
CA TYR A 34 -15.55 8.64 -0.90
C TYR A 34 -16.06 9.19 -2.23
N ALA A 35 -15.28 9.96 -3.00
CA ALA A 35 -15.74 10.40 -4.32
C ALA A 35 -15.95 9.23 -5.28
N SER A 36 -15.06 8.23 -5.26
CA SER A 36 -15.26 7.02 -6.04
C SER A 36 -16.46 6.19 -5.56
N GLN A 37 -16.70 6.12 -4.25
CA GLN A 37 -17.87 5.42 -3.71
C GLN A 37 -19.17 6.13 -4.14
N VAL A 38 -19.21 7.46 -4.00
CA VAL A 38 -20.33 8.29 -4.47
C VAL A 38 -20.52 8.14 -5.98
N LYS A 39 -19.45 7.94 -6.75
CA LYS A 39 -19.55 7.74 -8.20
C LYS A 39 -20.04 6.34 -8.56
N ASP A 40 -19.50 5.30 -7.93
CA ASP A 40 -19.61 3.93 -8.44
C ASP A 40 -20.65 3.09 -7.69
N ALA A 41 -21.09 3.49 -6.50
CA ALA A 41 -22.14 2.77 -5.79
C ALA A 41 -23.45 2.77 -6.61
N PRO A 42 -24.18 1.67 -6.70
CA PRO A 42 -25.53 1.70 -7.25
C PRO A 42 -26.50 2.55 -6.43
N ALA A 43 -26.34 2.62 -5.11
CA ALA A 43 -27.11 3.53 -4.27
C ALA A 43 -26.27 4.14 -3.13
N VAL A 44 -26.68 5.33 -2.71
CA VAL A 44 -26.13 6.07 -1.56
C VAL A 44 -27.29 6.50 -0.69
N VAL A 45 -27.26 6.12 0.59
CA VAL A 45 -28.36 6.34 1.52
C VAL A 45 -27.87 6.92 2.83
N LYS A 46 -28.72 7.68 3.51
CA LYS A 46 -28.58 8.01 4.92
C LYS A 46 -29.45 7.07 5.72
N ALA A 47 -28.89 6.43 6.73
CA ALA A 47 -29.59 5.43 7.51
C ALA A 47 -29.14 5.41 8.97
N ARG A 48 -29.95 4.77 9.81
CA ARG A 48 -29.62 4.43 11.20
C ARG A 48 -29.56 2.94 11.36
N LEU A 49 -28.62 2.46 12.18
CA LEU A 49 -28.62 1.07 12.59
C LEU A 49 -29.78 0.83 13.56
N VAL A 50 -30.67 -0.10 13.20
CA VAL A 50 -31.78 -0.54 14.05
C VAL A 50 -31.36 -1.76 14.85
N ASP A 51 -30.73 -2.74 14.18
CA ASP A 51 -30.34 -4.01 14.77
C ASP A 51 -29.25 -4.71 13.95
N LEU A 52 -28.54 -5.66 14.57
CA LEU A 52 -27.59 -6.56 13.93
C LEU A 52 -28.07 -8.00 14.09
N VAL A 53 -28.49 -8.63 12.99
CA VAL A 53 -29.00 -10.00 13.00
C VAL A 53 -27.91 -10.98 12.61
N GLU A 54 -27.64 -11.97 13.46
CA GLU A 54 -26.81 -13.12 13.09
C GLU A 54 -27.68 -14.22 12.46
N THR A 55 -27.48 -14.47 11.18
CA THR A 55 -28.12 -15.55 10.42
C THR A 55 -27.20 -16.76 10.38
N GLN A 56 -27.66 -17.90 10.89
CA GLN A 56 -26.91 -19.16 10.82
C GLN A 56 -26.90 -19.68 9.37
N LEU A 57 -25.72 -20.03 8.87
CA LEU A 57 -25.55 -20.60 7.54
C LEU A 57 -25.39 -22.13 7.65
N HIS A 58 -26.12 -22.86 6.82
CA HIS A 58 -26.12 -24.33 6.82
C HIS A 58 -25.03 -24.95 5.93
N THR A 59 -24.30 -24.13 5.18
CA THR A 59 -23.13 -24.48 4.35
C THR A 59 -22.07 -23.40 4.53
N ILE A 60 -20.78 -23.75 4.46
CA ILE A 60 -19.69 -22.75 4.39
C ILE A 60 -19.94 -21.90 3.15
N ASN A 61 -20.46 -20.70 3.37
CA ASN A 61 -20.87 -19.82 2.29
C ASN A 61 -19.63 -19.12 1.72
N GLY A 62 -19.69 -18.76 0.44
CA GLY A 62 -18.71 -17.88 -0.19
C GLY A 62 -18.46 -16.62 0.66
N ASP A 63 -19.46 -16.15 1.41
CA ASP A 63 -19.40 -14.99 2.32
C ASP A 63 -18.31 -15.12 3.41
N GLY A 64 -18.17 -16.29 4.03
CA GLY A 64 -17.11 -16.55 5.01
C GLY A 64 -15.72 -16.75 4.38
N LEU A 65 -15.67 -17.17 3.10
CA LEU A 65 -14.45 -17.34 2.32
C LEU A 65 -14.00 -16.07 1.58
N LEU A 66 -14.89 -15.09 1.38
CA LEU A 66 -14.65 -13.80 0.74
C LEU A 66 -14.12 -12.75 1.72
N HIS A 67 -14.48 -12.84 3.01
CA HIS A 67 -14.06 -11.91 4.06
C HIS A 67 -13.11 -12.56 5.08
N ARG A 68 -12.12 -13.33 4.60
CA ARG A 68 -11.20 -14.19 5.40
C ARG A 68 -10.49 -13.52 6.58
N ASN A 69 -10.47 -12.19 6.66
CA ASN A 69 -9.63 -11.48 7.61
C ASN A 69 -10.30 -11.13 8.95
N ASN A 70 -11.62 -11.31 9.12
CA ASN A 70 -12.31 -10.88 10.36
C ASN A 70 -13.49 -11.76 10.84
N VAL A 71 -13.73 -12.92 10.23
CA VAL A 71 -14.83 -13.79 10.67
C VAL A 71 -14.33 -14.84 11.67
N GLU A 72 -14.54 -14.60 12.97
CA GLU A 72 -14.30 -15.61 14.02
C GLU A 72 -15.13 -16.90 13.80
N ASP A 73 -16.25 -16.81 13.09
CA ASP A 73 -17.15 -17.92 12.80
C ASP A 73 -17.73 -17.85 11.38
N VAL A 74 -17.12 -18.58 10.45
CA VAL A 74 -17.53 -18.65 9.02
C VAL A 74 -18.90 -19.31 8.81
N THR A 75 -19.53 -19.83 9.87
CA THR A 75 -20.87 -20.44 9.81
C THR A 75 -21.99 -19.44 10.06
N LYS A 76 -21.67 -18.18 10.30
CA LYS A 76 -22.64 -17.10 10.55
C LYS A 76 -22.50 -15.98 9.54
N ARG A 77 -23.63 -15.44 9.10
CA ARG A 77 -23.71 -14.15 8.40
C ARG A 77 -24.25 -13.09 9.34
N ARG A 78 -23.71 -11.89 9.29
CA ARG A 78 -24.19 -10.72 10.04
C ARG A 78 -24.87 -9.75 9.08
N ASP A 79 -26.15 -9.52 9.32
CA ASP A 79 -27.00 -8.63 8.54
C ASP A 79 -27.34 -7.39 9.37
N LEU A 80 -27.06 -6.21 8.83
CA LEU A 80 -27.43 -4.93 9.42
C LEU A 80 -28.87 -4.61 9.02
N LYS A 81 -29.75 -4.51 10.01
CA LYS A 81 -31.08 -3.93 9.83
C LYS A 81 -30.96 -2.42 10.00
N LEU A 82 -31.32 -1.72 8.95
CA LEU A 82 -31.19 -0.28 8.83
C LEU A 82 -32.56 0.35 8.68
N GLU A 83 -32.72 1.55 9.22
CA GLU A 83 -33.79 2.46 8.86
C GLU A 83 -33.21 3.49 7.89
N ILE A 84 -33.56 3.40 6.61
CA ILE A 84 -33.18 4.40 5.61
C ILE A 84 -34.03 5.65 5.85
N THR A 85 -33.39 6.71 6.33
CA THR A 85 -34.03 8.01 6.58
C THR A 85 -34.04 8.88 5.33
N GLU A 86 -33.09 8.69 4.42
CA GLU A 86 -33.01 9.43 3.16
C GLU A 86 -32.29 8.62 2.07
N VAL A 87 -32.80 8.69 0.84
CA VAL A 87 -32.10 8.17 -0.35
C VAL A 87 -31.39 9.34 -1.03
N ILE A 88 -30.06 9.38 -0.92
CA ILE A 88 -29.24 10.47 -1.49
C ILE A 88 -29.06 10.27 -2.99
N ARG A 89 -28.83 9.02 -3.42
CA ARG A 89 -28.74 8.66 -4.85
C ARG A 89 -29.18 7.22 -5.05
N SER A 90 -29.90 6.96 -6.14
CA SER A 90 -30.13 5.63 -6.67
C SER A 90 -29.86 5.62 -8.17
N ALA A 91 -29.20 4.58 -8.68
CA ALA A 91 -29.01 4.40 -10.12
C ALA A 91 -30.34 4.02 -10.80
N ASP A 92 -30.44 4.28 -12.10
CA ASP A 92 -31.63 3.90 -12.88
C ASP A 92 -31.87 2.39 -12.79
N GLY A 93 -33.12 2.00 -12.52
CA GLY A 93 -33.50 0.60 -12.34
C GLY A 93 -33.15 0.00 -10.96
N VAL A 94 -32.64 0.81 -10.03
CA VAL A 94 -32.44 0.42 -8.63
C VAL A 94 -33.56 1.02 -7.77
N GLU A 95 -34.43 0.16 -7.23
CA GLU A 95 -35.47 0.56 -6.28
C GLU A 95 -34.96 0.43 -4.84
N ILE A 96 -34.49 1.53 -4.28
CA ILE A 96 -34.27 1.70 -2.84
C ILE A 96 -35.16 2.82 -2.35
N THR A 97 -35.88 2.57 -1.25
CA THR A 97 -36.84 3.51 -0.65
C THR A 97 -36.50 3.73 0.82
N THR A 98 -37.11 4.77 1.41
CA THR A 98 -36.99 5.02 2.85
C THR A 98 -37.74 3.94 3.65
N GLY A 99 -37.31 3.73 4.89
CA GLY A 99 -37.84 2.69 5.78
C GLY A 99 -36.87 1.55 6.04
N GLU A 100 -37.38 0.42 6.52
CA GLU A 100 -36.55 -0.73 6.91
C GLU A 100 -35.86 -1.35 5.70
N PHE A 101 -34.55 -1.57 5.82
CA PHE A 101 -33.72 -2.15 4.80
C PHE A 101 -32.64 -3.04 5.42
N THR A 102 -32.29 -4.14 4.77
CA THR A 102 -31.29 -5.07 5.28
C THR A 102 -30.09 -5.14 4.35
N VAL A 103 -28.89 -4.98 4.90
CA VAL A 103 -27.63 -5.12 4.15
C VAL A 103 -26.69 -6.05 4.88
N VAL A 104 -25.80 -6.69 4.14
CA VAL A 104 -24.75 -7.52 4.70
C VAL A 104 -23.71 -6.63 5.39
N SER A 105 -23.32 -6.98 6.63
CA SER A 105 -22.31 -6.26 7.43
C SER A 105 -20.94 -6.26 6.73
N PRO A 106 -20.23 -5.11 6.69
CA PRO A 106 -18.93 -5.02 6.05
C PRO A 106 -17.94 -5.92 6.80
N GLU A 107 -17.21 -6.75 6.06
CA GLU A 107 -16.30 -7.77 6.61
C GLU A 107 -16.94 -8.70 7.67
N GLN A 108 -18.27 -8.79 7.73
CA GLN A 108 -19.01 -9.50 8.77
C GLN A 108 -18.67 -9.03 10.20
N ARG A 109 -18.43 -7.73 10.37
CA ARG A 109 -18.11 -7.12 11.68
C ARG A 109 -19.25 -7.27 12.69
N ARG A 110 -18.86 -7.38 13.97
CA ARG A 110 -19.76 -7.26 15.13
C ARG A 110 -20.14 -5.79 15.37
N ILE A 111 -21.20 -5.55 16.15
CA ILE A 111 -21.70 -4.20 16.42
C ILE A 111 -20.65 -3.31 17.11
N ASP A 112 -19.84 -3.89 18.00
CA ASP A 112 -18.73 -3.22 18.71
C ASP A 112 -17.52 -2.93 17.83
N GLN A 113 -17.52 -3.43 16.59
CA GLN A 113 -16.49 -3.20 15.57
C GLN A 113 -16.96 -2.25 14.46
N LEU A 114 -18.20 -1.77 14.53
CA LEU A 114 -18.73 -0.70 13.68
C LEU A 114 -18.31 0.68 14.22
N PRO A 115 -18.39 1.76 13.41
CA PRO A 115 -18.24 3.12 13.92
C PRO A 115 -19.17 3.36 15.12
N ALA A 116 -18.69 4.07 16.14
CA ALA A 116 -19.40 4.20 17.41
C ALA A 116 -20.76 4.90 17.24
N SER A 117 -20.82 5.89 16.37
CA SER A 117 -22.06 6.58 15.96
C SER A 117 -23.07 5.62 15.34
N MET A 118 -22.62 4.71 14.47
CA MET A 118 -23.49 3.69 13.91
C MET A 118 -24.00 2.74 15.00
N ALA A 119 -23.09 2.26 15.86
CA ALA A 119 -23.45 1.38 16.97
C ALA A 119 -24.40 2.03 17.98
N SER A 120 -24.36 3.37 18.13
CA SER A 120 -25.28 4.12 18.97
C SER A 120 -26.61 4.49 18.30
N GLY A 121 -26.82 4.07 17.04
CA GLY A 121 -28.05 4.37 16.27
C GLY A 121 -28.09 5.78 15.67
N SER A 122 -26.96 6.48 15.62
CA SER A 122 -26.85 7.77 14.93
C SER A 122 -26.95 7.59 13.42
N GLU A 123 -27.21 8.68 12.71
CA GLU A 123 -27.23 8.67 11.25
C GLU A 123 -25.84 8.47 10.68
N VAL A 124 -25.76 7.61 9.67
CA VAL A 124 -24.58 7.35 8.87
C VAL A 124 -24.97 7.35 7.39
N ILE A 125 -24.00 7.62 6.53
CA ILE A 125 -24.13 7.50 5.09
C ILE A 125 -23.54 6.17 4.65
N LEU A 126 -24.26 5.43 3.82
CA LEU A 126 -23.89 4.10 3.36
C LEU A 126 -23.85 4.06 1.84
N PHE A 127 -22.78 3.44 1.32
CA PHE A 127 -22.61 3.16 -0.09
C PHE A 127 -23.00 1.72 -0.35
N LEU A 128 -24.03 1.49 -1.16
CA LEU A 128 -24.65 0.19 -1.31
C LEU A 128 -24.46 -0.37 -2.72
N THR A 129 -24.20 -1.67 -2.82
CA THR A 129 -24.14 -2.41 -4.08
C THR A 129 -24.98 -3.70 -3.98
N PRO A 130 -25.72 -4.08 -5.03
CA PRO A 130 -26.40 -5.36 -5.04
C PRO A 130 -25.35 -6.46 -5.18
N ARG A 131 -25.57 -7.58 -4.49
CA ARG A 131 -24.70 -8.75 -4.59
C ARG A 131 -25.05 -9.52 -5.85
N THR A 132 -24.09 -9.77 -6.72
CA THR A 132 -24.34 -10.47 -8.00
C THR A 132 -24.86 -11.90 -7.83
N ALA A 133 -24.61 -12.54 -6.69
CA ALA A 133 -24.99 -13.93 -6.42
C ALA A 133 -26.19 -14.09 -5.46
N SER A 134 -26.78 -13.01 -4.94
CA SER A 134 -27.90 -13.06 -4.02
C SER A 134 -28.81 -11.84 -4.18
N GLU A 135 -30.09 -11.94 -3.87
CA GLU A 135 -31.01 -10.79 -3.84
C GLU A 135 -30.70 -9.76 -2.72
N LEU A 136 -29.59 -9.94 -2.01
CA LEU A 136 -29.14 -9.09 -0.92
C LEU A 136 -28.30 -7.92 -1.41
N TRP A 137 -28.25 -6.89 -0.58
CA TRP A 137 -27.37 -5.74 -0.70
C TRP A 137 -26.19 -5.86 0.24
N GLU A 138 -25.05 -5.31 -0.16
CA GLU A 138 -23.88 -5.18 0.70
C GLU A 138 -23.35 -3.76 0.70
N ILE A 139 -22.61 -3.44 1.75
CA ILE A 139 -21.87 -2.18 1.85
C ILE A 139 -20.67 -2.25 0.91
N ARG A 140 -20.58 -1.28 -0.01
CA ARG A 140 -19.51 -1.18 -0.99
C ARG A 140 -18.24 -0.65 -0.33
N GLY A 141 -17.21 -1.49 -0.29
CA GLY A 141 -15.91 -1.13 0.26
C GLY A 141 -15.82 -1.45 1.76
N ASN A 142 -14.85 -2.29 2.11
CA ASN A 142 -14.71 -2.86 3.45
C ASN A 142 -14.50 -1.82 4.55
N THR A 143 -13.73 -0.76 4.25
CA THR A 143 -13.43 0.31 5.21
C THR A 143 -14.20 1.60 4.90
N ARG A 144 -14.31 1.99 3.63
CA ARG A 144 -14.86 3.29 3.16
C ARG A 144 -16.33 3.26 2.75
N GLY A 145 -17.01 2.14 2.97
CA GLY A 145 -18.43 2.01 2.63
C GLY A 145 -19.40 2.67 3.62
N ILE A 146 -18.90 3.16 4.75
CA ILE A 146 -19.65 3.86 5.79
C ILE A 146 -18.99 5.20 6.05
N LEU A 147 -19.81 6.26 6.05
CA LEU A 147 -19.44 7.61 6.44
C LEU A 147 -20.24 8.00 7.69
N SER A 148 -19.52 8.44 8.71
CA SER A 148 -20.06 8.71 10.03
C SER A 148 -19.56 10.04 10.58
N GLN A 149 -20.06 10.46 11.75
CA GLN A 149 -19.61 11.70 12.38
C GLN A 149 -18.10 11.68 12.70
N GLU A 150 -17.56 10.50 13.02
CA GLU A 150 -16.14 10.28 13.28
C GLU A 150 -15.26 10.53 12.06
N ASP A 151 -15.81 10.43 10.84
CA ASP A 151 -15.04 10.60 9.61
C ASP A 151 -14.84 12.06 9.19
N GLY A 152 -15.60 13.02 9.75
CA GLY A 152 -15.56 14.43 9.32
C GLY A 152 -15.78 15.48 10.39
N GLY A 153 -16.04 15.11 11.66
CA GLY A 153 -16.29 16.02 12.77
C GLY A 153 -17.67 16.70 12.73
N ASP A 154 -18.06 17.26 11.58
CA ASP A 154 -19.39 17.79 11.27
C ASP A 154 -20.09 16.90 10.24
N PHE A 155 -21.05 16.08 10.71
CA PHE A 155 -21.79 15.17 9.86
C PHE A 155 -22.65 15.90 8.80
N GLN A 156 -23.13 17.11 9.06
CA GLN A 156 -23.92 17.88 8.08
C GLN A 156 -23.05 18.34 6.91
N ALA A 157 -21.80 18.73 7.18
CA ALA A 157 -20.83 19.08 6.15
C ALA A 157 -20.48 17.86 5.28
N VAL A 158 -20.27 16.69 5.90
CA VAL A 158 -20.05 15.41 5.21
C VAL A 158 -21.23 15.07 4.29
N GLU A 159 -22.45 15.17 4.82
CA GLU A 159 -23.68 14.90 4.07
C GLU A 159 -23.84 15.86 2.88
N GLY A 160 -23.58 17.15 3.08
CA GLY A 160 -23.60 18.15 2.02
C GLY A 160 -22.64 17.82 0.88
N LEU A 161 -21.39 17.44 1.20
CA LEU A 161 -20.40 17.04 0.20
C LEU A 161 -20.85 15.79 -0.59
N VAL A 162 -21.34 14.76 0.10
CA VAL A 162 -21.85 13.54 -0.55
C VAL A 162 -23.00 13.87 -1.50
N LYS A 163 -23.92 14.75 -1.11
CA LYS A 163 -25.03 15.22 -1.95
C LYS A 163 -24.54 15.96 -3.18
N ASP A 164 -23.57 16.86 -3.04
CA ASP A 164 -22.99 17.59 -4.17
C ASP A 164 -22.29 16.63 -5.16
N LEU A 165 -21.49 15.69 -4.65
CA LEU A 165 -20.81 14.67 -5.47
C LEU A 165 -21.82 13.73 -6.15
N ALA A 166 -22.92 13.39 -5.49
CA ALA A 166 -23.98 12.56 -6.06
C ALA A 166 -24.78 13.31 -7.14
N GLY A 167 -25.10 14.59 -6.89
CA GLY A 167 -25.78 15.47 -7.83
C GLY A 167 -24.99 15.69 -9.11
N TYR A 168 -23.66 15.75 -9.02
CA TYR A 168 -22.78 15.80 -10.19
C TYR A 168 -23.05 14.66 -11.18
N LYS A 169 -23.15 13.40 -10.72
CA LYS A 169 -23.39 12.26 -11.62
C LYS A 169 -24.76 12.33 -12.31
N ALA A 170 -25.78 12.87 -11.64
CA ALA A 170 -27.10 13.09 -12.22
C ALA A 170 -27.11 14.19 -13.29
N GLN A 171 -26.19 15.16 -13.20
CA GLN A 171 -26.08 16.31 -14.12
C GLN A 171 -24.88 16.25 -15.10
N ALA A 172 -24.01 15.24 -14.99
CA ALA A 172 -22.75 15.11 -15.74
C ALA A 172 -22.90 14.90 -17.27
N ALA A 173 -24.08 15.08 -17.83
CA ALA A 173 -24.27 15.18 -19.28
C ALA A 173 -24.04 16.61 -19.82
N SER A 174 -24.03 17.68 -18.99
CA SER A 174 -24.04 19.04 -19.55
C SER A 174 -23.26 20.15 -18.83
N ASP A 175 -22.74 19.99 -17.61
CA ASP A 175 -22.18 21.15 -16.87
C ASP A 175 -20.84 20.89 -16.17
N ALA A 176 -19.76 21.41 -16.76
CA ALA A 176 -18.42 21.38 -16.18
C ALA A 176 -18.28 22.23 -14.90
N GLY A 177 -19.20 23.19 -14.66
CA GLY A 177 -19.14 24.11 -13.52
C GLY A 177 -19.55 23.49 -12.18
N TYR A 178 -20.36 22.42 -12.18
CA TYR A 178 -20.85 21.81 -10.94
C TYR A 178 -19.80 20.90 -10.29
N PHE A 179 -18.95 20.24 -11.09
CA PHE A 179 -17.81 19.48 -10.56
C PHE A 179 -16.87 20.41 -9.79
N ALA A 180 -16.50 21.56 -10.38
CA ALA A 180 -15.63 22.54 -9.75
C ALA A 180 -16.11 22.97 -8.36
N GLN A 181 -17.43 23.11 -8.14
CA GLN A 181 -17.99 23.45 -6.83
C GLN A 181 -17.83 22.33 -5.80
N ALA A 182 -18.01 21.07 -6.20
CA ALA A 182 -17.75 19.93 -5.32
C ALA A 182 -16.25 19.78 -5.01
N GLN A 183 -15.39 20.06 -5.99
CA GLN A 183 -13.93 20.12 -5.79
C GLN A 183 -13.54 21.25 -4.82
N ASP A 184 -14.13 22.43 -4.97
CA ASP A 184 -13.92 23.58 -4.10
C ASP A 184 -14.36 23.29 -2.66
N ARG A 185 -15.48 22.60 -2.44
CA ARG A 185 -15.90 22.20 -1.08
C ARG A 185 -14.98 21.14 -0.49
N MET A 186 -14.55 20.17 -1.29
CA MET A 186 -13.58 19.16 -0.85
C MET A 186 -12.23 19.78 -0.47
N MET A 187 -11.82 20.88 -1.10
CA MET A 187 -10.63 21.64 -0.69
C MET A 187 -10.87 22.54 0.51
N ASN A 188 -11.95 23.31 0.49
CA ASN A 188 -12.18 24.37 1.46
C ASN A 188 -12.64 23.85 2.82
N GLU A 189 -13.39 22.75 2.88
CA GLU A 189 -13.98 22.30 4.14
C GLU A 189 -13.24 21.08 4.69
N VAL A 190 -12.80 20.19 3.83
CA VAL A 190 -12.38 18.85 4.24
C VAL A 190 -10.89 18.76 4.55
N VAL A 191 -10.02 19.47 3.82
CA VAL A 191 -8.57 19.52 4.10
C VAL A 191 -8.25 20.24 5.42
N LYS A 192 -9.19 21.04 5.95
CA LYS A 192 -9.00 21.79 7.21
C LYS A 192 -9.04 20.92 8.47
N PHE A 193 -9.39 19.65 8.37
CA PHE A 193 -9.54 18.76 9.51
C PHE A 193 -8.55 17.61 9.46
N ASP A 194 -8.02 17.19 10.61
CA ASP A 194 -7.29 15.92 10.76
C ASP A 194 -8.28 14.75 10.78
N THR A 195 -9.01 14.60 9.68
CA THR A 195 -10.11 13.63 9.53
C THR A 195 -9.85 12.70 8.37
N ARG A 196 -10.48 11.54 8.39
CA ARG A 196 -10.40 10.58 7.30
C ARG A 196 -10.92 11.15 5.97
N LEU A 197 -11.93 12.00 6.01
CA LEU A 197 -12.44 12.68 4.82
C LEU A 197 -11.35 13.58 4.18
N ALA A 198 -10.53 14.26 4.98
CA ALA A 198 -9.38 15.05 4.54
C ALA A 198 -8.36 14.21 3.77
N VAL A 199 -8.07 13.03 4.32
CA VAL A 199 -7.12 12.09 3.71
C VAL A 199 -7.67 11.54 2.40
N ASP A 200 -8.95 11.14 2.37
CA ASP A 200 -9.60 10.65 1.15
C ASP A 200 -9.65 11.71 0.05
N ALA A 201 -9.92 12.97 0.43
CA ALA A 201 -9.82 14.10 -0.48
C ALA A 201 -8.41 14.20 -1.08
N LEU A 202 -7.36 14.21 -0.26
CA LEU A 202 -5.94 14.25 -0.67
C LEU A 202 -5.55 13.06 -1.58
N ILE A 203 -6.09 11.87 -1.32
CA ILE A 203 -5.91 10.70 -2.20
C ILE A 203 -6.61 10.92 -3.54
N ASP A 204 -7.85 11.44 -3.55
CA ASP A 204 -8.60 11.75 -4.77
C ASP A 204 -7.88 12.79 -5.63
N PHE A 205 -7.29 13.81 -5.00
CA PHE A 205 -6.39 14.75 -5.66
C PHE A 205 -5.22 14.02 -6.33
N GLY A 206 -4.61 13.06 -5.62
CA GLY A 206 -3.53 12.26 -6.16
C GLY A 206 -3.94 11.43 -7.38
N TRP A 207 -5.08 10.75 -7.33
CA TRP A 207 -5.54 9.91 -8.45
C TRP A 207 -6.01 10.71 -9.65
N ASN A 208 -6.59 11.88 -9.42
CA ASN A 208 -7.21 12.70 -10.46
C ASN A 208 -6.48 14.03 -10.65
N PHE A 209 -5.16 14.08 -10.42
CA PHE A 209 -4.38 15.32 -10.36
C PHE A 209 -4.70 16.32 -11.49
N ASN A 210 -4.80 15.87 -12.75
CA ASN A 210 -5.13 16.76 -13.87
C ASN A 210 -6.48 17.49 -13.72
N SER A 211 -7.45 16.85 -13.08
CA SER A 211 -8.77 17.41 -12.81
C SER A 211 -8.76 18.38 -11.63
N TYR A 212 -7.77 18.30 -10.74
CA TYR A 212 -7.78 19.06 -9.49
C TYR A 212 -6.55 19.97 -9.27
N ASN A 213 -5.54 19.92 -10.13
CA ASN A 213 -4.29 20.67 -9.99
C ASN A 213 -4.51 22.19 -9.89
N ALA A 214 -5.60 22.72 -10.48
CA ALA A 214 -5.96 24.13 -10.36
C ALA A 214 -6.29 24.57 -8.93
N HIS A 215 -6.68 23.64 -8.06
CA HIS A 215 -7.09 23.92 -6.68
C HIS A 215 -6.01 23.57 -5.65
N PHE A 216 -4.96 22.83 -6.04
CA PHE A 216 -3.87 22.46 -5.13
C PHE A 216 -2.82 23.58 -5.09
N ASN A 217 -3.00 24.52 -4.17
CA ASN A 217 -2.13 25.67 -3.95
C ASN A 217 -1.12 25.42 -2.80
N ALA A 218 -0.34 26.45 -2.48
CA ALA A 218 0.72 26.37 -1.47
C ALA A 218 0.18 26.06 -0.05
N SER A 219 -1.03 26.51 0.27
CA SER A 219 -1.67 26.27 1.58
C SER A 219 -2.06 24.80 1.74
N GLU A 220 -2.63 24.16 0.71
CA GLU A 220 -2.96 22.73 0.82
C GLU A 220 -1.71 21.85 0.73
N SER A 221 -0.69 22.30 -0.01
CA SER A 221 0.64 21.68 0.03
C SER A 221 1.21 21.67 1.46
N ALA A 222 1.18 22.81 2.15
CA ALA A 222 1.63 22.90 3.54
C ALA A 222 0.80 22.03 4.49
N THR A 223 -0.51 21.95 4.27
CA THR A 223 -1.41 21.11 5.07
C THR A 223 -1.09 19.62 4.89
N LEU A 224 -0.90 19.17 3.65
CA LEU A 224 -0.53 17.78 3.35
C LEU A 224 0.81 17.40 4.02
N LEU A 225 1.80 18.30 4.01
CA LEU A 225 3.09 18.09 4.67
C LEU A 225 2.94 18.01 6.19
N SER A 226 2.19 18.95 6.80
CA SER A 226 1.91 18.95 8.25
C SER A 226 1.21 17.66 8.69
N LEU A 227 0.18 17.22 7.96
CA LEU A 227 -0.54 15.99 8.27
C LEU A 227 0.38 14.77 8.21
N LEU A 228 1.30 14.70 7.23
CA LEU A 228 2.25 13.60 7.14
C LEU A 228 3.18 13.56 8.35
N GLU A 229 3.66 14.72 8.80
CA GLU A 229 4.54 14.85 9.97
C GLU A 229 3.83 14.42 11.26
N ASP A 230 2.58 14.83 11.44
CA ASP A 230 1.79 14.57 12.66
C ASP A 230 1.24 13.13 12.72
N THR A 231 1.05 12.48 11.58
CA THR A 231 0.49 11.12 11.52
C THR A 231 1.49 10.08 12.02
N SER A 232 1.07 9.16 12.90
CA SER A 232 1.94 8.10 13.44
C SER A 232 2.47 7.10 12.39
N ALA A 233 3.68 6.57 12.63
CA ALA A 233 4.35 5.58 11.78
C ALA A 233 3.55 4.28 11.61
N GLY A 234 3.62 3.67 10.43
CA GLY A 234 2.97 2.39 10.11
C GLY A 234 1.43 2.41 10.10
N THR A 235 0.80 3.59 10.17
CA THR A 235 -0.67 3.71 10.10
C THR A 235 -1.16 3.73 8.65
N ALA A 236 -2.39 3.29 8.43
CA ALA A 236 -3.04 3.38 7.11
C ALA A 236 -3.10 4.83 6.60
N MET A 237 -3.38 5.78 7.50
CA MET A 237 -3.40 7.20 7.19
C MET A 237 -2.03 7.71 6.70
N ARG A 238 -0.92 7.28 7.31
CA ARG A 238 0.42 7.68 6.84
C ARG A 238 0.67 7.17 5.42
N ASN A 239 0.31 5.92 5.13
CA ASN A 239 0.44 5.33 3.80
C ASN A 239 -0.37 6.10 2.73
N GLU A 240 -1.55 6.55 3.11
CA GLU A 240 -2.44 7.36 2.28
C GLU A 240 -1.85 8.74 1.98
N LEU A 241 -1.30 9.41 2.99
CA LEU A 241 -0.64 10.70 2.83
C LEU A 241 0.62 10.60 1.96
N ILE A 242 1.46 9.58 2.16
CA ILE A 242 2.62 9.33 1.27
C ILE A 242 2.17 9.14 -0.19
N THR A 243 1.05 8.44 -0.39
CA THR A 243 0.48 8.25 -1.73
C THR A 243 0.06 9.59 -2.35
N ALA A 244 -0.63 10.43 -1.58
CA ALA A 244 -1.03 11.76 -2.00
C ALA A 244 0.18 12.63 -2.37
N LEU A 245 1.25 12.64 -1.55
CA LEU A 245 2.49 13.37 -1.85
C LEU A 245 3.10 12.95 -3.19
N GLY A 246 3.28 11.66 -3.42
CA GLY A 246 3.89 11.16 -4.66
C GLY A 246 3.13 11.56 -5.92
N ARG A 247 1.80 11.67 -5.82
CA ARG A 247 0.92 12.01 -6.96
C ARG A 247 0.78 13.51 -7.19
N THR A 248 0.55 14.27 -6.13
CA THR A 248 0.31 15.73 -6.19
C THR A 248 1.61 16.51 -6.36
N LYS A 249 2.72 15.95 -5.87
CA LYS A 249 4.06 16.51 -5.97
C LYS A 249 4.18 17.95 -5.44
N PRO A 250 3.70 18.27 -4.23
CA PRO A 250 3.89 19.59 -3.64
C PRO A 250 5.38 19.95 -3.58
N ALA A 251 5.67 21.25 -3.67
CA ALA A 251 6.98 21.78 -3.32
C ALA A 251 7.32 21.41 -1.87
N GLY A 252 8.56 20.98 -1.60
CA GLY A 252 8.99 20.49 -0.29
C GLY A 252 8.61 19.03 0.01
N GLY A 253 7.76 18.40 -0.80
CA GLY A 253 7.34 17.02 -0.54
C GLY A 253 8.41 15.98 -0.84
N GLN A 254 9.34 16.27 -1.74
CA GLN A 254 10.47 15.36 -1.99
C GLN A 254 11.40 15.29 -0.77
N GLU A 255 11.68 16.44 -0.16
CA GLU A 255 12.46 16.59 1.07
C GLU A 255 11.77 15.89 2.25
N ALA A 256 10.47 16.16 2.44
CA ALA A 256 9.69 15.52 3.50
C ALA A 256 9.67 13.99 3.38
N LEU A 257 9.56 13.44 2.17
CA LEU A 257 9.65 11.99 1.94
C LEU A 257 11.03 11.44 2.27
N VAL A 258 12.11 12.16 1.95
CA VAL A 258 13.47 11.75 2.31
C VAL A 258 13.63 11.74 3.83
N ASP A 259 13.21 12.81 4.52
CA ASP A 259 13.32 12.89 5.98
C ASP A 259 12.48 11.82 6.69
N LEU A 260 11.30 11.51 6.17
CA LEU A 260 10.48 10.38 6.62
C LEU A 260 11.24 9.06 6.49
N LEU A 261 11.86 8.80 5.34
CA LEU A 261 12.59 7.56 5.06
C LEU A 261 13.88 7.41 5.87
N ARG A 262 14.50 8.50 6.31
CA ARG A 262 15.73 8.46 7.14
C ARG A 262 15.52 7.74 8.47
N THR A 263 14.29 7.76 8.99
CA THR A 263 13.96 7.21 10.31
C THR A 263 12.89 6.12 10.24
N ALA A 264 12.43 5.78 9.03
CA ALA A 264 11.40 4.76 8.83
C ALA A 264 11.91 3.38 9.25
N THR A 265 11.13 2.70 10.09
CA THR A 265 11.41 1.34 10.54
C THR A 265 10.44 0.32 9.94
N ASP A 266 9.27 0.77 9.47
CA ASP A 266 8.26 -0.09 8.87
C ASP A 266 8.42 -0.22 7.35
N ALA A 267 8.20 -1.44 6.86
CA ALA A 267 8.34 -1.76 5.44
C ALA A 267 7.37 -0.96 4.55
N SER A 268 6.16 -0.68 5.04
CA SER A 268 5.13 0.06 4.29
C SER A 268 5.55 1.48 3.95
N THR A 269 6.02 2.24 4.94
CA THR A 269 6.50 3.61 4.76
C THR A 269 7.70 3.63 3.82
N ILE A 270 8.64 2.68 3.97
CA ILE A 270 9.81 2.60 3.08
C ILE A 270 9.40 2.33 1.63
N SER A 271 8.52 1.35 1.43
CA SER A 271 8.04 0.96 0.10
C SER A 271 7.25 2.07 -0.59
N LEU A 272 6.29 2.68 0.10
CA LEU A 272 5.50 3.78 -0.45
C LEU A 272 6.31 5.05 -0.64
N GLY A 273 7.19 5.39 0.31
CA GLY A 273 8.04 6.56 0.20
C GLY A 273 8.96 6.46 -1.01
N ALA A 274 9.55 5.28 -1.24
CA ALA A 274 10.35 5.01 -2.44
C ALA A 274 9.51 5.14 -3.73
N TRP A 275 8.31 4.56 -3.76
CA TRP A 275 7.39 4.72 -4.90
C TRP A 275 7.01 6.18 -5.15
N ALA A 276 6.71 6.94 -4.10
CA ALA A 276 6.32 8.34 -4.17
C ALA A 276 7.48 9.21 -4.70
N LEU A 277 8.69 8.97 -4.21
CA LEU A 277 9.91 9.60 -4.68
C LEU A 277 10.23 9.28 -6.16
N GLU A 278 9.90 8.08 -6.63
CA GLU A 278 10.03 7.76 -8.05
C GLU A 278 9.14 8.66 -8.92
N GLN A 279 7.97 9.08 -8.43
CA GLN A 279 7.07 9.99 -9.14
C GLN A 279 7.67 11.39 -9.30
N TYR A 280 8.39 11.91 -8.30
CA TYR A 280 9.09 13.20 -8.39
C TYR A 280 10.23 13.17 -9.40
N GLY A 281 10.96 12.07 -9.44
CA GLY A 281 12.07 11.88 -10.35
C GLY A 281 13.05 10.87 -9.79
N ARG A 282 13.23 9.76 -10.50
CA ARG A 282 14.08 8.66 -10.03
C ARG A 282 15.52 9.09 -9.73
N GLY A 283 16.11 9.89 -10.62
CA GLY A 283 17.49 10.36 -10.52
C GLY A 283 17.71 11.26 -9.31
N SER A 284 17.01 12.39 -9.26
CA SER A 284 17.11 13.37 -8.17
C SER A 284 16.77 12.76 -6.81
N SER A 285 15.70 11.97 -6.71
CA SER A 285 15.33 11.32 -5.45
C SER A 285 16.39 10.33 -4.95
N SER A 286 17.00 9.58 -5.87
CA SER A 286 18.09 8.67 -5.50
C SER A 286 19.30 9.46 -5.00
N GLU A 287 19.63 10.61 -5.59
CA GLU A 287 20.72 11.46 -5.13
C GLU A 287 20.45 12.01 -3.72
N MET A 288 19.24 12.52 -3.46
CA MET A 288 18.87 13.01 -2.12
C MET A 288 18.92 11.91 -1.05
N LEU A 289 18.45 10.70 -1.37
CA LEU A 289 18.57 9.56 -0.45
C LEU A 289 20.03 9.14 -0.21
N LEU A 290 20.88 9.23 -1.24
CA LEU A 290 22.31 8.93 -1.11
C LEU A 290 23.06 10.00 -0.31
N ASP A 291 22.65 11.26 -0.42
CA ASP A 291 23.15 12.35 0.42
C ASP A 291 22.74 12.10 1.88
N ALA A 292 21.46 11.81 2.13
CA ALA A 292 20.96 11.45 3.45
C ALA A 292 21.65 10.19 4.03
N TYR A 293 22.00 9.22 3.19
CA TYR A 293 22.75 8.03 3.59
C TYR A 293 24.15 8.39 4.09
N SER A 294 24.83 9.32 3.42
CA SER A 294 26.18 9.77 3.81
C SER A 294 26.21 10.47 5.17
N GLU A 295 25.08 11.01 5.60
CA GLU A 295 24.89 11.67 6.90
C GLU A 295 24.37 10.70 7.99
N ALA A 296 23.89 9.51 7.62
CA ALA A 296 23.29 8.58 8.55
C ALA A 296 24.34 7.87 9.40
N ALA A 297 24.35 8.16 10.71
CA ALA A 297 25.27 7.52 11.66
C ALA A 297 24.76 6.17 12.19
N ALA A 298 23.44 5.99 12.29
CA ALA A 298 22.84 4.78 12.84
C ALA A 298 22.66 3.70 11.75
N PRO A 299 23.08 2.44 11.99
CA PRO A 299 22.93 1.35 11.01
C PRO A 299 21.48 1.12 10.55
N ALA A 300 20.51 1.25 11.45
CA ALA A 300 19.09 1.13 11.09
C ALA A 300 18.66 2.16 10.03
N ASN A 301 19.11 3.41 10.17
CA ASN A 301 18.80 4.48 9.21
C ASN A 301 19.51 4.23 7.87
N GLN A 302 20.76 3.77 7.91
CA GLN A 302 21.51 3.37 6.72
C GLN A 302 20.79 2.24 5.96
N ALA A 303 20.33 1.20 6.67
CA ALA A 303 19.58 0.09 6.10
C ALA A 303 18.26 0.54 5.45
N ALA A 304 17.51 1.43 6.11
CA ALA A 304 16.27 2.00 5.56
C ALA A 304 16.52 2.78 4.25
N LEU A 305 17.57 3.61 4.21
CA LEU A 305 17.95 4.39 3.04
C LEU A 305 18.46 3.50 1.89
N ILE A 306 19.26 2.47 2.19
CA ILE A 306 19.69 1.48 1.19
C ILE A 306 18.48 0.77 0.60
N ARG A 307 17.53 0.36 1.43
CA ARG A 307 16.29 -0.27 0.97
C ARG A 307 15.49 0.67 0.07
N ALA A 308 15.33 1.94 0.45
CA ALA A 308 14.63 2.94 -0.36
C ALA A 308 15.28 3.13 -1.74
N VAL A 309 16.61 3.35 -1.80
CA VAL A 309 17.32 3.49 -3.09
C VAL A 309 17.27 2.18 -3.90
N GLY A 310 17.35 1.03 -3.23
CA GLY A 310 17.22 -0.30 -3.83
C GLY A 310 15.87 -0.52 -4.51
N LEU A 311 14.79 -0.02 -3.91
CA LEU A 311 13.44 -0.03 -4.48
C LEU A 311 13.30 0.90 -5.68
N ILE A 312 13.79 2.14 -5.58
CA ILE A 312 13.78 3.13 -6.67
C ILE A 312 14.61 2.65 -7.87
N ARG A 313 15.75 2.01 -7.60
CA ARG A 313 16.60 1.30 -8.56
C ARG A 313 17.03 2.17 -9.77
N PRO A 314 17.90 3.17 -9.56
CA PRO A 314 18.39 4.04 -10.64
C PRO A 314 19.07 3.23 -11.77
N LYS A 315 18.75 3.58 -13.01
CA LYS A 315 19.16 2.86 -14.23
C LYS A 315 20.40 3.46 -14.85
N SER A 316 21.28 2.61 -15.40
CA SER A 316 22.52 3.06 -16.06
C SER A 316 22.30 3.69 -17.42
N TYR A 317 21.24 3.29 -18.14
CA TYR A 317 21.00 3.72 -19.52
C TYR A 317 20.27 5.07 -19.61
N ARG A 318 19.88 5.67 -18.49
CA ARG A 318 19.29 7.01 -18.43
C ARG A 318 20.32 7.99 -17.90
N ALA A 319 20.66 8.99 -18.71
CA ALA A 319 21.69 9.98 -18.35
C ALA A 319 21.40 10.67 -17.01
N SER A 320 20.13 10.98 -16.73
CA SER A 320 19.67 11.60 -15.48
C SER A 320 19.76 10.69 -14.24
N GLU A 321 20.01 9.39 -14.40
CA GLU A 321 20.07 8.41 -13.31
C GLU A 321 21.47 7.77 -13.17
N ALA A 322 22.36 8.00 -14.13
CA ALA A 322 23.66 7.34 -14.21
C ALA A 322 24.56 7.66 -13.00
N ASN A 323 24.57 8.93 -12.56
CA ASN A 323 25.34 9.36 -11.40
C ASN A 323 24.84 8.70 -10.11
N ALA A 324 23.54 8.82 -9.83
CA ALA A 324 22.89 8.16 -8.69
C ALA A 324 23.14 6.64 -8.69
N ARG A 325 23.06 6.00 -9.86
CA ARG A 325 23.38 4.58 -9.98
C ARG A 325 24.83 4.29 -9.60
N SER A 326 25.80 5.05 -10.12
CA SER A 326 27.22 4.84 -9.80
C SER A 326 27.47 4.97 -8.31
N ARG A 327 26.98 6.05 -7.69
CA ARG A 327 27.10 6.28 -6.24
C ARG A 327 26.47 5.14 -5.43
N PHE A 328 25.29 4.65 -5.84
CA PHE A 328 24.66 3.53 -5.15
C PHE A 328 25.43 2.22 -5.33
N VAL A 329 26.09 1.99 -6.47
CA VAL A 329 27.01 0.84 -6.64
C VAL A 329 28.15 0.93 -5.64
N ASP A 330 28.74 2.11 -5.46
CA ASP A 330 29.85 2.30 -4.53
C ASP A 330 29.42 2.05 -3.07
N VAL A 331 28.20 2.48 -2.70
CA VAL A 331 27.58 2.13 -1.41
C VAL A 331 27.46 0.62 -1.24
N LEU A 332 26.96 -0.09 -2.26
CA LEU A 332 26.79 -1.55 -2.17
C LEU A 332 28.13 -2.30 -2.14
N ARG A 333 29.17 -1.82 -2.84
CA ARG A 333 30.53 -2.37 -2.69
C ARG A 333 31.09 -2.17 -1.29
N ALA A 334 30.82 -1.02 -0.68
CA ALA A 334 31.28 -0.72 0.67
C ALA A 334 30.57 -1.58 1.74
N THR A 335 29.30 -1.91 1.53
CA THR A 335 28.42 -2.52 2.55
C THR A 335 28.18 -4.02 2.37
N VAL A 336 28.28 -4.58 1.16
CA VAL A 336 28.24 -6.03 0.96
C VAL A 336 29.60 -6.61 1.34
N LYS A 337 29.84 -6.75 2.65
CA LYS A 337 31.02 -7.34 3.29
C LYS A 337 30.59 -8.00 4.59
N SER A 338 31.34 -9.00 5.05
CA SER A 338 30.97 -9.77 6.24
C SER A 338 31.12 -9.02 7.56
N ASP A 339 31.95 -7.97 7.59
CA ASP A 339 32.20 -7.11 8.74
C ASP A 339 31.21 -5.92 8.85
N THR A 340 30.31 -5.77 7.87
CA THR A 340 29.25 -4.77 7.90
C THR A 340 28.19 -5.12 8.96
N ASP A 341 27.56 -4.11 9.54
CA ASP A 341 26.38 -4.29 10.41
C ASP A 341 25.33 -5.19 9.75
N GLY A 342 24.75 -6.10 10.53
CA GLY A 342 23.90 -7.17 10.03
C GLY A 342 22.66 -6.67 9.28
N ASP A 343 22.03 -5.58 9.71
CA ASP A 343 20.82 -5.07 9.06
C ASP A 343 21.16 -4.29 7.80
N VAL A 344 22.25 -3.52 7.83
CA VAL A 344 22.81 -2.87 6.63
C VAL A 344 23.18 -3.92 5.58
N LEU A 345 23.89 -4.98 5.97
CA LEU A 345 24.28 -6.07 5.07
C LEU A 345 23.06 -6.77 4.46
N LYS A 346 22.06 -7.09 5.29
CA LYS A 346 20.80 -7.70 4.87
C LYS A 346 20.11 -6.87 3.77
N GLU A 347 19.97 -5.56 3.95
CA GLU A 347 19.33 -4.68 2.96
C GLU A 347 20.22 -4.45 1.72
N SER A 348 21.53 -4.35 1.90
CA SER A 348 22.49 -4.26 0.78
C SER A 348 22.48 -5.48 -0.13
N LEU A 349 22.34 -6.70 0.41
CA LEU A 349 22.24 -7.92 -0.38
C LEU A 349 20.94 -7.95 -1.22
N ILE A 350 19.81 -7.50 -0.65
CA ILE A 350 18.56 -7.36 -1.39
C ILE A 350 18.69 -6.30 -2.50
N ALA A 351 19.26 -5.14 -2.18
CA ALA A 351 19.49 -4.09 -3.17
C ALA A 351 20.42 -4.57 -4.30
N ALA A 352 21.47 -5.33 -3.97
CA ALA A 352 22.39 -5.90 -4.95
C ALA A 352 21.71 -6.89 -5.88
N ARG A 353 20.81 -7.75 -5.36
CA ARG A 353 19.95 -8.63 -6.17
C ARG A 353 19.18 -7.82 -7.21
N ASP A 354 18.50 -6.76 -6.79
CA ASP A 354 17.62 -5.99 -7.67
C ASP A 354 18.39 -5.18 -8.71
N MET A 355 19.55 -4.67 -8.33
CA MET A 355 20.42 -3.93 -9.24
C MET A 355 21.06 -4.81 -10.33
N ARG A 356 21.04 -6.15 -10.16
CA ARG A 356 21.52 -7.17 -11.12
C ARG A 356 22.93 -6.84 -11.65
N PHE A 357 23.87 -6.65 -10.72
CA PHE A 357 25.23 -6.29 -11.08
C PHE A 357 25.95 -7.42 -11.78
N SER A 358 26.90 -7.06 -12.65
CA SER A 358 27.91 -7.96 -13.20
C SER A 358 29.31 -7.55 -12.70
N ASN A 359 29.39 -6.98 -11.50
CA ASN A 359 30.63 -6.43 -10.95
C ASN A 359 31.39 -7.48 -10.13
N ASP A 360 32.66 -7.68 -10.45
CA ASP A 360 33.47 -8.77 -9.88
C ASP A 360 33.74 -8.62 -8.38
N GLU A 361 33.90 -7.39 -7.87
CA GLU A 361 34.20 -7.14 -6.46
C GLU A 361 33.01 -7.51 -5.55
N LEU A 362 31.80 -7.10 -5.92
CA LEU A 362 30.57 -7.49 -5.23
C LEU A 362 30.37 -9.01 -5.20
N HIS A 363 30.73 -9.71 -6.29
CA HIS A 363 30.69 -11.17 -6.32
C HIS A 363 31.64 -11.81 -5.32
N LEU A 364 32.89 -11.35 -5.28
CA LEU A 364 33.91 -11.91 -4.39
C LEU A 364 33.49 -11.75 -2.92
N ASN A 365 32.94 -10.59 -2.56
CA ASN A 365 32.44 -10.38 -1.20
C ASN A 365 31.26 -11.31 -0.86
N MET A 366 30.33 -11.54 -1.80
CA MET A 366 29.24 -12.51 -1.60
C MET A 366 29.76 -13.94 -1.44
N ILE A 367 30.78 -14.36 -2.22
CA ILE A 367 31.42 -15.66 -2.05
C ILE A 367 32.04 -15.78 -0.65
N GLN A 368 32.75 -14.74 -0.20
CA GLN A 368 33.35 -14.72 1.13
C GLN A 368 32.29 -14.87 2.23
N ILE A 369 31.19 -14.11 2.17
CA ILE A 369 30.07 -14.23 3.13
C ILE A 369 29.53 -15.66 3.18
N LEU A 370 29.35 -16.30 2.02
CA LEU A 370 28.87 -17.69 1.94
C LEU A 370 29.90 -18.69 2.51
N GLN A 371 31.20 -18.46 2.31
CA GLN A 371 32.26 -19.28 2.88
C GLN A 371 32.36 -19.15 4.40
N GLU A 372 32.19 -17.94 4.93
CA GLU A 372 32.20 -17.68 6.37
C GLU A 372 31.02 -18.33 7.09
N PHE A 373 29.83 -18.35 6.47
CA PHE A 373 28.71 -19.10 7.02
C PHE A 373 29.02 -20.61 7.05
N ARG A 374 29.63 -21.13 5.98
CA ARG A 374 30.02 -22.55 5.90
C ARG A 374 31.10 -22.95 6.90
N SER A 375 32.03 -22.06 7.21
CA SER A 375 33.07 -22.30 8.21
C SER A 375 32.57 -22.11 9.64
N GLY A 376 31.31 -21.68 9.83
CA GLY A 376 30.71 -21.41 11.13
C GLY A 376 31.17 -20.10 11.77
N VAL A 377 31.83 -19.22 10.99
CA VAL A 377 32.26 -17.89 11.44
C VAL A 377 31.06 -16.95 11.63
N THR A 378 30.06 -17.06 10.77
CA THR A 378 28.75 -16.43 10.95
C THR A 378 27.65 -17.49 11.02
N SER A 379 26.62 -17.23 11.84
CA SER A 379 25.44 -18.10 11.98
C SER A 379 24.15 -17.45 11.49
N ASP A 380 24.23 -16.26 10.88
CA ASP A 380 23.04 -15.56 10.37
C ASP A 380 22.55 -16.21 9.06
N GLU A 381 21.57 -17.09 9.20
CA GLU A 381 20.94 -17.81 8.09
C GLU A 381 20.21 -16.87 7.11
N VAL A 382 19.73 -15.71 7.58
CA VAL A 382 19.04 -14.73 6.72
C VAL A 382 20.05 -14.06 5.80
N VAL A 383 21.20 -13.66 6.32
CA VAL A 383 22.31 -13.11 5.51
C VAL A 383 22.75 -14.13 4.46
N TYR A 384 22.92 -15.40 4.88
CA TYR A 384 23.30 -16.49 3.98
C TYR A 384 22.30 -16.66 2.82
N LYS A 385 21.00 -16.73 3.13
CA LYS A 385 19.93 -16.84 2.12
C LYS A 385 19.90 -15.65 1.17
N ARG A 386 20.00 -14.43 1.68
CA ARG A 386 20.02 -13.21 0.85
C ARG A 386 21.26 -13.16 -0.05
N ALA A 387 22.42 -13.60 0.43
CA ALA A 387 23.64 -13.67 -0.37
C ALA A 387 23.54 -14.68 -1.53
N ILE A 388 22.92 -15.85 -1.32
CA ILE A 388 22.64 -16.81 -2.40
C ILE A 388 21.76 -16.16 -3.47
N VAL A 389 20.68 -15.50 -3.08
CA VAL A 389 19.74 -14.91 -4.04
C VAL A 389 20.36 -13.71 -4.77
N ALA A 390 21.12 -12.87 -4.08
CA ALA A 390 21.87 -11.78 -4.69
C ALA A 390 22.86 -12.29 -5.74
N MET A 391 23.62 -13.35 -5.39
CA MET A 391 24.57 -14.01 -6.30
C MET A 391 23.87 -14.65 -7.50
N ALA A 392 22.69 -15.24 -7.32
CA ALA A 392 21.93 -15.81 -8.43
C ALA A 392 21.44 -14.72 -9.43
N ALA A 393 21.18 -13.51 -8.95
CA ALA A 393 20.66 -12.42 -9.76
C ALA A 393 21.70 -11.77 -10.69
N THR A 394 22.98 -11.95 -10.42
CA THR A 394 24.07 -11.34 -11.20
C THR A 394 24.35 -12.03 -12.53
N ARG A 395 23.98 -13.32 -12.64
CA ARG A 395 24.04 -14.13 -13.86
C ARG A 395 25.45 -14.26 -14.48
N THR A 396 26.51 -14.21 -13.69
CA THR A 396 27.87 -14.52 -14.16
C THR A 396 28.14 -16.02 -14.16
N GLU A 397 29.05 -16.49 -15.01
CA GLU A 397 29.43 -17.92 -15.03
C GLU A 397 30.08 -18.36 -13.72
N GLN A 398 30.90 -17.51 -13.08
CA GLN A 398 31.49 -17.79 -11.77
C GLN A 398 30.42 -17.94 -10.66
N ALA A 399 29.42 -17.05 -10.63
CA ALA A 399 28.31 -17.17 -9.69
C ALA A 399 27.54 -18.48 -9.90
N LYS A 400 27.30 -18.84 -11.18
CA LYS A 400 26.66 -20.10 -11.54
C LYS A 400 27.49 -21.32 -11.13
N GLU A 401 28.80 -21.33 -11.36
CA GLU A 401 29.70 -22.40 -10.92
C GLU A 401 29.69 -22.57 -9.39
N TYR A 402 29.77 -21.46 -8.65
CA TYR A 402 29.73 -21.48 -7.19
C TYR A 402 28.38 -21.99 -6.67
N LEU A 403 27.26 -21.49 -7.19
CA LEU A 403 25.92 -21.95 -6.80
C LEU A 403 25.70 -23.43 -7.16
N LEU A 404 26.24 -23.90 -8.29
CA LEU A 404 26.20 -25.32 -8.64
C LEU A 404 27.01 -26.19 -7.67
N SER A 405 28.15 -25.67 -7.16
CA SER A 405 28.92 -26.36 -6.11
C SER A 405 28.10 -26.52 -4.83
N LEU A 406 27.34 -25.49 -4.44
CA LEU A 406 26.44 -25.55 -3.29
C LEU A 406 25.30 -26.56 -3.50
N LYS A 407 24.78 -26.70 -4.73
CA LYS A 407 23.75 -27.71 -5.06
C LYS A 407 24.20 -29.14 -4.84
N GLY A 408 25.48 -29.44 -5.07
CA GLY A 408 26.05 -30.74 -4.74
C GLY A 408 26.00 -31.02 -3.23
N GLU A 409 26.19 -29.99 -2.40
CA GLU A 409 26.23 -30.09 -0.94
C GLU A 409 24.83 -30.19 -0.32
N PHE A 410 23.84 -29.47 -0.85
CA PHE A 410 22.47 -29.47 -0.33
C PHE A 410 21.67 -30.76 -0.56
N SER A 411 22.26 -31.79 -1.20
CA SER A 411 21.67 -33.13 -1.35
C SER A 411 20.21 -33.15 -1.87
N GLY A 412 19.82 -32.15 -2.68
CA GLY A 412 18.46 -32.02 -3.20
C GLY A 412 17.42 -31.35 -2.29
N LEU A 413 17.80 -30.83 -1.11
CA LEU A 413 16.92 -30.08 -0.19
C LEU A 413 16.97 -28.56 -0.40
N TYR A 414 17.17 -28.13 -1.65
CA TYR A 414 17.35 -26.71 -2.03
C TYR A 414 16.22 -25.80 -1.51
N ASP A 415 14.98 -26.30 -1.53
CA ASP A 415 13.77 -25.56 -1.12
C ASP A 415 13.67 -25.36 0.41
N LYS A 416 14.43 -26.11 1.22
CA LYS A 416 14.54 -25.88 2.67
C LYS A 416 15.57 -24.80 3.02
N HIS A 417 16.50 -24.53 2.11
CA HIS A 417 17.64 -23.64 2.33
C HIS A 417 17.52 -22.31 1.60
N ILE A 418 16.65 -22.19 0.60
CA ILE A 418 16.36 -20.94 -0.10
C ILE A 418 14.93 -20.52 0.20
N ASP A 419 14.77 -19.38 0.85
CA ASP A 419 13.46 -18.75 1.01
C ASP A 419 12.99 -18.23 -0.36
N LEU A 420 12.02 -18.93 -0.94
CA LEU A 420 11.44 -18.61 -2.25
C LEU A 420 10.72 -17.25 -2.24
N ALA A 421 10.33 -16.70 -1.08
CA ALA A 421 9.80 -15.34 -0.99
C ALA A 421 10.85 -14.29 -1.40
N ILE A 422 12.14 -14.57 -1.22
CA ILE A 422 13.26 -13.70 -1.62
C ILE A 422 13.48 -13.76 -3.15
N MET A 423 12.97 -14.78 -3.83
CA MET A 423 13.06 -14.92 -5.29
C MET A 423 12.06 -14.05 -6.04
N MET A 424 10.99 -13.56 -5.39
CA MET A 424 10.10 -12.60 -6.01
C MET A 424 10.81 -11.24 -6.13
N PRO A 425 10.90 -10.66 -7.34
CA PRO A 425 11.33 -9.28 -7.48
C PRO A 425 10.45 -8.35 -6.63
N MET A 426 11.03 -7.34 -5.96
CA MET A 426 10.23 -6.41 -5.14
C MET A 426 9.15 -5.66 -5.94
N HIS A 427 9.27 -5.53 -7.27
CA HIS A 427 8.27 -4.88 -8.12
C HIS A 427 7.03 -5.73 -8.42
N THR A 428 7.14 -7.06 -8.40
CA THR A 428 5.96 -7.95 -8.57
C THR A 428 5.03 -7.97 -7.36
N LEU A 429 5.34 -7.19 -6.33
CA LEU A 429 4.48 -6.95 -5.17
C LEU A 429 3.66 -5.65 -5.32
N VAL A 430 3.88 -4.89 -6.39
CA VAL A 430 3.33 -3.55 -6.60
C VAL A 430 2.63 -3.44 -7.97
N ASP A 431 2.57 -4.51 -8.76
CA ASP A 431 1.85 -4.57 -10.04
C ASP A 431 0.49 -5.25 -9.90
#